data_AF-A0A2R6CGH9-F1
#
_entry.id   AF-A0A2R6CGH9-F1
#
_cell.length_a   1.000
_cell.length_b   1.000
_cell.length_c   1.000
_cell.angle_alpha   90.00
_cell.angle_beta   90.00
_cell.angle_gamma   90.00
#
_symmetry.space_group_name_H-M   'P 1'
#
loop_
_entity.id
_entity.type
_entity.pdbx_description
1 polymer ?
#
loop_
_entity_poly.entity_id
_entity_poly.type
_entity_poly.pdbx_seq_one_letter_code
_entity_poly.pdbx_strand_id
1 'polypeptide(L)'
;MAVTPTTVREYDRAAPGLDATRTAVFGLGCFWGPEASFAALDGVVRTAVGYAGGDRSDPTYHDLGAHSEVVRVAYDPETIRYRELLAHAVDAHDLD
;
A
#
# COMPACT_ATOMS: atom_id res chain seq x y z
N MET A 1 -4.60 21.76 12.04
CA MET A 1 -5.86 21.07 12.39
C MET A 1 -5.54 20.06 13.48
N ALA A 2 -6.30 19.98 14.58
CA ALA A 2 -6.02 18.99 15.61
C ALA A 2 -6.50 17.60 15.14
N VAL A 3 -5.63 16.59 15.19
CA VAL A 3 -6.03 15.21 14.91
C VAL A 3 -6.79 14.68 16.13
N THR A 4 -8.10 14.47 15.98
CA THR A 4 -9.00 13.93 17.00
C THR A 4 -9.65 12.63 16.50
N PRO A 5 -10.17 11.76 17.39
CA PRO A 5 -10.90 10.57 16.96
C PRO A 5 -12.06 10.84 16.01
N THR A 6 -12.76 11.98 16.16
CA THR A 6 -13.84 12.39 15.27
C THR A 6 -13.32 12.72 13.88
N THR A 7 -12.28 13.56 13.78
CA THR A 7 -11.70 13.96 12.49
C THR A 7 -11.09 12.78 11.74
N VAL A 8 -10.51 11.79 12.44
CA VAL A 8 -10.00 10.57 11.79
C VAL A 8 -11.16 9.75 11.18
N ARG A 9 -12.25 9.55 11.93
CA ARG A 9 -13.42 8.79 11.45
C ARG A 9 -14.12 9.49 10.27
N GLU A 10 -14.17 10.82 10.28
CA GLU A 10 -14.73 11.60 9.18
C GLU A 10 -13.88 11.50 7.92
N TYR A 11 -12.55 11.60 8.08
CA TYR A 11 -11.60 11.37 6.99
C TYR A 11 -11.78 9.97 6.38
N ASP A 12 -11.83 8.93 7.22
CA ASP A 12 -12.01 7.54 6.77
C ASP A 12 -13.35 7.31 6.05
N ARG A 13 -14.40 8.03 6.45
CA ARG A 13 -15.73 7.95 5.82
C ARG A 13 -15.78 8.70 4.49
N ALA A 14 -15.05 9.79 4.39
CA ALA A 14 -14.95 10.59 3.17
C ALA A 14 -14.00 9.98 2.13
N ALA A 15 -13.12 9.05 2.55
CA ALA A 15 -12.21 8.36 1.67
C ALA A 15 -12.94 7.66 0.50
N PRO A 16 -12.39 7.72 -0.73
CA PRO A 16 -12.97 7.05 -1.89
C PRO A 16 -13.29 5.56 -1.64
N GLY A 17 -14.45 5.12 -2.14
CA GLY A 17 -14.88 3.73 -2.08
C GLY A 17 -14.08 2.82 -3.03
N LEU A 18 -14.31 1.51 -2.93
CA LEU A 18 -13.64 0.51 -3.76
C LEU A 18 -13.91 0.71 -5.26
N ASP A 19 -15.07 1.24 -5.61
CA ASP A 19 -15.50 1.45 -7.00
C ASP A 19 -14.76 2.62 -7.68
N ALA A 20 -14.22 3.54 -6.88
CA ALA A 20 -13.49 4.72 -7.32
C ALA A 20 -11.97 4.57 -7.19
N THR A 21 -11.49 3.45 -6.63
CA THR A 21 -10.06 3.22 -6.41
C THR A 21 -9.52 2.12 -7.31
N ARG A 22 -8.20 2.15 -7.55
CA ARG A 22 -7.46 1.05 -8.17
C ARG A 22 -6.47 0.48 -7.16
N THR A 23 -6.09 -0.77 -7.36
CA THR A 23 -5.14 -1.47 -6.49
C THR A 23 -3.85 -1.79 -7.23
N ALA A 24 -2.72 -1.53 -6.59
CA ALA A 24 -1.40 -2.00 -6.99
C ALA A 24 -0.79 -2.84 -5.84
N VAL A 25 0.08 -3.79 -6.18
CA VAL A 25 0.82 -4.61 -5.20
C VAL A 25 2.30 -4.55 -5.56
N PHE A 26 3.14 -4.19 -4.58
CA PHE A 26 4.59 -4.07 -4.77
C PHE A 26 5.34 -4.95 -3.76
N GLY A 27 6.34 -5.70 -4.24
CA GLY A 27 7.27 -6.46 -3.41
C GLY A 27 8.60 -5.73 -3.36
N LEU A 28 9.00 -5.30 -2.16
CA LEU A 28 9.96 -4.22 -1.97
C LEU A 28 10.80 -4.46 -0.69
N GLY A 29 11.20 -5.71 -0.44
CA GLY A 29 11.87 -6.08 0.81
C GLY A 29 10.95 -5.93 2.03
N CYS A 30 11.49 -5.48 3.17
CA CYS A 30 10.72 -5.36 4.41
C CYS A 30 9.55 -4.38 4.23
N PHE A 31 8.31 -4.85 4.37
CA PHE A 31 7.10 -4.09 4.02
C PHE A 31 6.80 -2.86 4.89
N TRP A 32 7.48 -2.68 6.04
CA TRP A 32 7.20 -1.59 6.99
C TRP A 32 7.60 -0.23 6.43
N GLY A 33 8.78 -0.16 5.81
CA GLY A 33 9.26 1.06 5.16
C GLY A 33 8.40 1.45 3.95
N PRO A 34 8.22 0.55 2.97
CA PRO A 34 7.38 0.78 1.81
C PRO A 34 5.94 1.16 2.16
N GLU A 35 5.29 0.46 3.10
CA GLU A 35 3.92 0.80 3.52
C GLU A 35 3.83 2.25 4.00
N ALA A 36 4.69 2.65 4.94
CA ALA A 36 4.70 4.00 5.46
C ALA A 36 4.99 5.05 4.36
N SER A 37 5.88 4.70 3.43
CA SER A 37 6.25 5.56 2.31
C SER A 37 5.07 5.80 1.35
N PHE A 38 4.35 4.74 0.96
CA PHE A 38 3.15 4.88 0.12
C PHE A 38 2.00 5.55 0.85
N ALA A 39 1.78 5.25 2.13
CA ALA A 39 0.70 5.83 2.92
C ALA A 39 0.79 7.36 3.07
N ALA A 40 1.97 7.94 2.86
CA ALA A 40 2.21 9.37 2.91
C ALA A 40 1.93 10.10 1.57
N LEU A 41 1.68 9.37 0.48
CA LEU A 41 1.46 9.97 -0.84
C LEU A 41 0.03 10.49 -0.99
N ASP A 42 -0.12 11.67 -1.56
CA ASP A 42 -1.44 12.19 -1.93
C ASP A 42 -2.09 11.31 -3.01
N GLY A 43 -3.39 11.06 -2.88
CA GLY A 43 -4.12 10.11 -3.72
C GLY A 43 -3.99 8.64 -3.31
N VAL A 44 -3.12 8.28 -2.35
CA VAL A 44 -3.17 6.95 -1.71
C VAL A 44 -4.26 6.95 -0.64
N VAL A 45 -5.23 6.03 -0.81
CA VAL A 45 -6.45 5.99 0.01
C VAL A 45 -6.28 5.02 1.17
N ARG A 46 -5.74 3.82 0.91
CA ARG A 46 -5.46 2.80 1.92
C ARG A 46 -4.24 1.98 1.54
N THR A 47 -3.45 1.60 2.53
CA THR A 47 -2.41 0.58 2.39
C THR A 47 -2.75 -0.64 3.24
N ALA A 48 -2.21 -1.78 2.86
CA ALA A 48 -2.17 -2.97 3.69
C ALA A 48 -0.93 -3.79 3.33
N VAL A 49 -0.35 -4.48 4.30
CA VAL A 49 0.77 -5.38 4.08
C VAL A 49 0.34 -6.84 4.11
N GLY A 50 1.13 -7.70 3.48
CA GLY A 50 0.91 -9.14 3.47
C GLY A 50 1.97 -9.91 2.70
N TYR A 51 1.61 -11.11 2.27
CA TYR A 51 2.52 -12.02 1.58
C TYR A 51 1.91 -12.48 0.25
N ALA A 52 2.67 -12.40 -0.84
CA ALA A 52 2.21 -12.78 -2.18
C ALA A 52 3.33 -13.39 -3.04
N GLY A 53 2.97 -14.02 -4.15
CA GLY A 53 3.94 -14.57 -5.12
C GLY A 53 4.41 -16.00 -4.84
N GLY A 54 4.07 -16.59 -3.69
CA GLY A 54 4.29 -18.00 -3.41
C GLY A 54 3.10 -18.89 -3.79
N ASP A 55 3.24 -20.18 -3.52
CA ASP A 55 2.36 -21.28 -3.91
C ASP A 55 1.51 -21.84 -2.76
N ARG A 56 1.83 -21.49 -1.52
CA ARG A 56 1.13 -21.98 -0.31
C ARG A 56 -0.04 -21.07 0.07
N SER A 57 -1.13 -21.63 0.56
CA SER A 57 -2.21 -20.85 1.17
C SER A 57 -1.88 -20.45 2.62
N ASP A 58 -2.50 -19.35 3.07
CA ASP A 58 -2.46 -18.89 4.46
C ASP A 58 -1.04 -18.76 5.07
N PRO A 59 -0.10 -18.06 4.40
CA PRO A 59 1.23 -17.80 4.96
C PRO A 59 1.15 -16.97 6.25
N THR A 60 2.12 -17.17 7.14
CA THR A 60 2.25 -16.39 8.38
C THR A 60 3.57 -15.65 8.40
N TYR A 61 3.70 -14.66 9.30
CA TYR A 61 4.97 -13.93 9.47
C TYR A 61 6.17 -14.83 9.82
N HIS A 62 5.93 -15.97 10.47
CA HIS A 62 6.98 -16.92 10.85
C HIS A 62 7.18 -18.03 9.82
N ASP A 63 6.34 -18.11 8.79
CA ASP A 63 6.32 -19.18 7.80
C ASP A 63 5.72 -18.66 6.48
N LEU A 64 6.56 -17.99 5.69
CA LEU A 64 6.18 -17.35 4.43
C LEU A 64 6.29 -18.31 3.23
N GLY A 65 7.06 -19.39 3.33
CA GLY A 65 7.40 -20.23 2.17
C GLY A 65 8.07 -19.41 1.05
N ALA A 66 7.56 -19.54 -0.19
CA ALA A 66 8.05 -18.80 -1.35
C ALA A 66 7.38 -17.41 -1.53
N HIS A 67 6.56 -16.97 -0.58
CA HIS A 67 5.96 -15.64 -0.65
C HIS A 67 7.00 -14.54 -0.36
N SER A 68 6.81 -13.40 -1.00
CA SER A 68 7.49 -12.15 -0.67
C SER A 68 6.60 -11.28 0.22
N GLU A 69 7.23 -10.49 1.10
CA GLU A 69 6.57 -9.36 1.74
C GLU A 69 6.13 -8.35 0.67
N VAL A 70 4.88 -7.92 0.75
CA VAL A 70 4.30 -6.98 -0.21
C VAL A 70 3.45 -5.91 0.48
N VAL A 71 3.36 -4.76 -0.17
CA VAL A 71 2.40 -3.69 0.14
C VAL A 71 1.33 -3.65 -0.95
N ARG A 72 0.07 -3.68 -0.52
CA ARG A 72 -1.12 -3.42 -1.36
C ARG A 72 -1.53 -1.97 -1.19
N VAL A 73 -1.54 -1.22 -2.28
CA VAL A 73 -1.86 0.21 -2.33
C VAL A 73 -3.18 0.39 -3.06
N ALA A 74 -4.21 0.83 -2.36
CA ALA A 74 -5.44 1.33 -2.95
C ALA A 74 -5.31 2.85 -3.16
N TYR A 75 -5.41 3.30 -4.41
CA TYR A 75 -5.19 4.69 -4.79
C TYR A 75 -6.35 5.21 -5.66
N ASP A 76 -6.60 6.51 -5.55
CA ASP A 76 -7.49 7.23 -6.44
C ASP A 76 -6.73 7.55 -7.75
N PRO A 77 -7.12 6.94 -8.88
CA PRO A 77 -6.45 7.16 -10.15
C PRO A 77 -6.65 8.59 -10.69
N GLU A 78 -7.62 9.37 -10.20
CA GLU A 78 -7.80 10.77 -10.61
C GLU A 78 -6.75 11.69 -9.96
N THR A 79 -6.27 11.32 -8.78
CA THR A 79 -5.25 12.07 -8.01
C THR A 79 -3.83 11.60 -8.30
N ILE A 80 -3.57 10.29 -8.31
CA ILE A 80 -2.23 9.71 -8.58
C ILE A 80 -2.31 8.57 -9.59
N ARG A 81 -1.40 8.55 -10.58
CA ARG A 81 -1.38 7.50 -11.61
C ARG A 81 -0.49 6.33 -11.18
N TYR A 82 -0.79 5.13 -11.68
CA TYR A 82 0.03 3.94 -11.44
C TYR A 82 1.52 4.14 -11.75
N ARG A 83 1.84 4.88 -12.82
CA ARG A 83 3.22 5.18 -13.21
C ARG A 83 3.99 5.96 -12.13
N GLU A 84 3.31 6.80 -11.37
CA GLU A 84 3.90 7.59 -10.29
C GLU A 84 4.17 6.70 -9.07
N LEU A 85 3.24 5.79 -8.76
CA LEU A 85 3.46 4.74 -7.76
C LEU A 85 4.63 3.83 -8.13
N LEU A 86 4.75 3.48 -9.42
CA LEU A 86 5.85 2.65 -9.92
C LEU A 86 7.18 3.39 -9.84
N ALA A 87 7.22 4.67 -10.23
CA ALA A 87 8.42 5.49 -10.09
C ALA A 87 8.85 5.60 -8.62
N HIS A 88 7.90 5.85 -7.72
CA HIS A 88 8.14 5.86 -6.28
C HIS A 88 8.71 4.53 -5.76
N ALA A 89 8.17 3.40 -6.24
CA ALA A 89 8.64 2.07 -5.87
C ALA A 89 10.10 1.83 -6.28
N VAL A 90 10.47 2.27 -7.48
CA VAL A 90 11.83 2.14 -8.03
C VAL A 90 12.81 3.06 -7.30
N ASP A 91 12.43 4.31 -7.01
CA ASP A 91 13.31 5.24 -6.29
C ASP A 91 13.53 4.82 -4.83
N ALA A 92 12.52 4.21 -4.19
CA ALA A 92 12.59 3.77 -2.80
C ALA A 92 13.39 2.46 -2.61
N HIS A 93 13.60 1.69 -3.67
CA HIS A 93 14.29 0.40 -3.62
C HIS A 93 15.51 0.39 -4.49
N ASP A 94 16.66 0.11 -3.88
CA ASP A 94 17.86 -0.20 -4.63
C ASP A 94 17.61 -1.48 -5.45
N LEU A 95 17.55 -1.35 -6.77
CA LEU A 95 17.28 -2.45 -7.71
C LEU A 95 18.57 -2.99 -8.36
N ASP A 96 19.74 -2.47 -7.96
CA ASP A 96 21.06 -2.89 -8.43
C ASP A 96 21.66 -4.06 -7.63
#